data_AF-A0A257MU55-F1
#
_entry.id   AF-A0A257MU55-F1
#
_cell.length_a   1.000
_cell.length_b   1.000
_cell.length_c   1.000
_cell.angle_alpha   90.00
_cell.angle_beta   90.00
_cell.angle_gamma   90.00
#
_symmetry.space_group_name_H-M   'P 1'
#
loop_
_entity.id
_entity.type
_entity.pdbx_description
1 polymer ?
#
loop_
_entity_poly.entity_id
_entity_poly.type
_entity_poly.pdbx_seq_one_letter_code
_entity_poly.pdbx_strand_id
1 'polypeptide(L)'
;MSQNRFSIEARAYDIAGLAAHDFWVLRDEKDNVLGQLHGLATNPKNEILPIGKIGDKLKFYHFGSRAILLGLNPDYDLNYIKADQKSKLVFAGTSDDILDRWDNAVKALPYLNSLEVPYTPFAIIGLTHINSNTAYTLLGKLMAIPVYKFSGYWQPGWRNTNKILTSSQLKSMRYFNAIII
;
A
#
# COMPACT_ATOMS: atom_id res chain seq x y z
N MET A 1 3.42 12.25 25.65
CA MET A 1 4.66 11.46 25.45
C MET A 1 4.31 10.34 24.49
N SER A 2 4.82 10.34 23.25
CA SER A 2 4.64 9.19 22.36
C SER A 2 5.37 8.02 23.01
N GLN A 3 4.69 6.90 23.20
CA GLN A 3 5.41 5.68 23.54
C GLN A 3 6.23 5.28 22.31
N ASN A 4 7.56 5.21 22.47
CA ASN A 4 8.52 4.65 21.51
C ASN A 4 8.00 3.29 21.03
N ARG A 5 7.34 3.28 19.87
CA ARG A 5 6.68 2.11 19.30
C ARG A 5 6.83 2.16 17.80
N PHE A 6 6.99 0.99 17.21
CA PHE A 6 6.85 0.84 15.78
C PHE A 6 5.44 1.24 15.36
N SER A 7 5.31 1.76 14.14
CA SER A 7 4.02 2.21 13.64
C SER A 7 3.81 1.98 12.15
N ILE A 8 2.53 1.86 11.79
CA ILE A 8 2.06 1.87 10.42
C ILE A 8 1.15 3.09 10.24
N GLU A 9 1.53 3.93 9.27
CA GLU A 9 0.81 5.13 8.90
C GLU A 9 0.17 4.98 7.53
N ALA A 10 -1.07 5.45 7.40
CA ALA A 10 -1.65 5.77 6.12
C ALA A 10 -1.14 7.14 5.69
N ARG A 11 -0.81 7.32 4.40
CA ARG A 11 -0.48 8.62 3.81
C ARG A 11 -1.18 8.81 2.47
N ALA A 12 -1.51 10.06 2.15
CA ALA A 12 -2.18 10.43 0.90
C ALA A 12 -1.28 11.38 0.09
N TYR A 13 -0.70 10.92 -1.01
CA TYR A 13 0.06 11.76 -1.93
C TYR A 13 -0.88 12.54 -2.83
N ASP A 14 -0.87 13.86 -2.69
CA ASP A 14 -1.71 14.78 -3.43
C ASP A 14 -1.41 14.72 -4.94
N ILE A 15 -2.47 14.50 -5.72
CA ILE A 15 -2.45 14.57 -7.18
C ILE A 15 -3.28 15.79 -7.58
N ALA A 16 -2.58 16.90 -7.81
CA ALA A 16 -3.12 18.16 -8.32
C ALA A 16 -4.31 18.73 -7.51
N GLY A 17 -4.32 18.51 -6.19
CA GLY A 17 -5.36 18.99 -5.26
C GLY A 17 -6.71 18.29 -5.36
N LEU A 18 -6.88 17.36 -6.31
CA LEU A 18 -8.17 16.73 -6.62
C LEU A 18 -8.28 15.31 -6.08
N ALA A 19 -7.20 14.55 -6.17
CA ALA A 19 -7.16 13.15 -5.81
C ALA A 19 -5.92 12.82 -5.00
N ALA A 20 -5.89 11.61 -4.46
CA ALA A 20 -4.73 11.11 -3.75
C ALA A 20 -4.34 9.71 -4.21
N HIS A 21 -3.03 9.48 -4.24
CA HIS A 21 -2.42 8.17 -4.18
C HIS A 21 -2.19 7.81 -2.71
N ASP A 22 -3.03 6.93 -2.18
CA ASP A 22 -2.88 6.45 -0.80
C ASP A 22 -1.83 5.33 -0.74
N PHE A 23 -1.02 5.31 0.32
CA PHE A 23 0.01 4.30 0.55
C PHE A 23 0.27 4.11 2.05
N TRP A 24 1.01 3.05 2.38
CA TRP A 24 1.37 2.72 3.76
C TRP A 24 2.84 3.04 4.02
N VAL A 25 3.13 3.54 5.22
CA VAL A 25 4.48 3.81 5.70
C VAL A 25 4.72 3.05 7.00
N LEU A 26 5.84 2.35 7.08
CA LEU A 26 6.35 1.70 8.28
C LEU A 26 7.38 2.60 8.95
N ARG A 27 7.28 2.77 10.27
CA ARG A 27 8.28 3.49 11.07
C ARG A 27 8.74 2.70 12.28
N ASP A 28 9.99 2.96 12.66
CA ASP A 28 10.57 2.47 13.91
C ASP A 28 10.16 3.33 15.12
N GLU A 29 10.64 2.98 16.31
CA GLU A 29 10.34 3.72 17.53
C GLU A 29 10.91 5.14 17.60
N LYS A 30 11.84 5.48 16.70
CA LYS A 30 12.48 6.80 16.58
C LYS A 30 11.85 7.63 15.45
N ASP A 31 10.72 7.18 14.91
CA ASP A 31 10.02 7.79 13.78
C ASP A 31 10.76 7.69 12.44
N ASN A 32 11.84 6.91 12.34
CA ASN A 32 12.52 6.71 11.06
C ASN A 32 11.63 5.87 10.13
N VAL A 33 11.58 6.27 8.85
CA VAL A 33 10.88 5.50 7.82
C VAL A 33 11.68 4.26 7.48
N LEU A 34 11.10 3.09 7.73
CA LEU A 34 11.70 1.81 7.37
C LEU A 34 11.23 1.28 6.02
N GLY A 35 10.00 1.60 5.64
CA GLY A 35 9.48 1.15 4.35
C GLY A 35 8.20 1.83 3.92
N GLN A 36 7.92 1.71 2.63
CA GLN A 36 6.67 2.19 2.02
C GLN A 36 6.06 1.09 1.16
N LEU A 37 4.75 0.85 1.28
CA LEU A 37 4.02 -0.10 0.44
C LEU A 37 3.03 0.63 -0.46
N HIS A 38 3.18 0.40 -1.76
CA HIS A 38 2.42 1.09 -2.81
C HIS A 38 1.77 0.11 -3.78
N GLY A 39 0.69 0.55 -4.40
CA GLY A 39 0.31 0.07 -5.73
C GLY A 39 0.49 1.19 -6.75
N LEU A 40 1.26 0.94 -7.80
CA LEU A 40 1.60 1.94 -8.81
C LEU A 40 1.23 1.42 -10.20
N ALA A 41 0.95 2.36 -11.10
CA ALA A 41 0.82 2.03 -12.50
C ALA A 41 2.21 1.71 -13.05
N THR A 42 2.31 0.61 -13.80
CA THR A 42 3.55 0.15 -14.40
C THR A 42 3.30 -0.19 -15.86
N ASN A 43 4.10 0.38 -16.74
CA ASN A 43 3.93 0.17 -18.17
C ASN A 43 4.48 -1.21 -18.62
N PRO A 44 4.27 -1.61 -19.89
CA PRO A 44 4.79 -2.89 -20.40
C PRO A 44 6.31 -3.05 -20.38
N LYS A 45 7.07 -1.96 -20.21
CA LYS A 45 8.54 -1.96 -20.05
C LYS A 45 8.99 -2.06 -18.59
N ASN A 46 8.05 -2.24 -17.66
CA ASN A 46 8.28 -2.24 -16.21
C ASN A 46 8.67 -0.88 -15.60
N GLU A 47 8.38 0.22 -16.29
CA GLU A 47 8.62 1.57 -15.76
C GLU A 47 7.43 2.00 -14.91
N ILE A 48 7.71 2.55 -13.72
CA ILE A 48 6.72 3.08 -12.78
C ILE A 48 6.22 4.43 -13.28
N LEU A 49 4.90 4.62 -13.28
CA LEU A 49 4.25 5.83 -13.78
C LEU A 49 3.51 6.58 -12.66
N PRO A 50 3.63 7.92 -12.58
CA PRO A 50 2.87 8.75 -11.64
C PRO A 50 1.34 8.66 -11.83
N ILE A 51 0.90 8.56 -13.09
CA ILE A 51 -0.50 8.39 -13.49
C ILE A 51 -0.54 7.35 -14.60
N GLY A 52 -1.28 6.26 -14.40
CA GLY A 52 -1.43 5.20 -15.39
C GLY A 52 -2.37 5.56 -16.54
N LYS A 53 -2.15 4.90 -17.68
CA LYS A 53 -2.95 4.94 -18.92
C LYS A 53 -3.46 3.54 -19.28
N ILE A 54 -4.32 3.47 -20.29
CA ILE A 54 -4.81 2.19 -20.82
C ILE A 54 -3.61 1.36 -21.29
N GLY A 55 -3.58 0.08 -20.90
CA GLY A 55 -2.49 -0.85 -21.21
C GLY A 55 -1.43 -0.98 -20.12
N ASP A 56 -1.45 -0.10 -19.11
CA ASP A 56 -0.60 -0.26 -17.92
C ASP A 56 -1.19 -1.30 -16.95
N LYS A 57 -0.33 -1.80 -16.06
CA LYS A 57 -0.67 -2.77 -15.03
C LYS A 57 -0.54 -2.16 -13.65
N LEU A 58 -1.37 -2.61 -12.72
CA LEU A 58 -1.20 -2.32 -11.31
C LEU A 58 -0.14 -3.28 -10.76
N LYS A 59 1.00 -2.74 -10.32
CA LYS A 59 2.00 -3.51 -9.58
C LYS A 59 2.16 -2.98 -8.16
N PHE A 60 2.53 -3.89 -7.27
CA PHE A 60 2.75 -3.66 -5.86
C PHE A 60 4.25 -3.55 -5.61
N TYR A 61 4.63 -2.50 -4.88
CA TYR A 61 6.03 -2.15 -4.61
C TYR A 61 6.28 -1.96 -3.12
N HIS A 62 7.49 -2.34 -2.71
CA HIS A 62 8.03 -2.08 -1.38
C HIS A 62 9.30 -1.26 -1.56
N PHE A 63 9.37 -0.09 -0.93
CA PHE A 63 10.51 0.83 -0.95
C PHE A 63 11.10 1.00 0.44
N GLY A 64 12.32 1.55 0.53
CA GLY A 64 12.99 1.90 1.78
C GLY A 64 13.93 0.83 2.34
N SER A 65 14.53 1.11 3.50
CA SER A 65 15.59 0.29 4.09
C SER A 65 15.17 -1.16 4.36
N ARG A 66 13.91 -1.39 4.75
CA ARG A 66 13.36 -2.74 4.91
C ARG A 66 13.21 -3.48 3.59
N ALA A 67 12.88 -2.79 2.50
CA ALA A 67 12.81 -3.40 1.17
C ALA A 67 14.20 -3.84 0.69
N ILE A 68 15.22 -3.00 0.94
CA ILE A 68 16.63 -3.29 0.64
C ILE A 68 17.09 -4.52 1.43
N LEU A 69 16.81 -4.56 2.74
CA LEU A 69 17.17 -5.69 3.60
C LEU A 69 16.59 -7.03 3.10
N LEU A 70 15.39 -7.01 2.53
CA LEU A 70 14.71 -8.19 2.01
C LEU A 70 15.05 -8.51 0.55
N GLY A 71 15.88 -7.70 -0.12
CA GLY A 71 16.17 -7.85 -1.55
C GLY A 71 14.95 -7.62 -2.45
N LEU A 72 13.99 -6.82 -2.00
CA LEU A 72 12.72 -6.54 -2.69
C LEU A 72 12.62 -5.12 -3.22
N ASN A 73 13.64 -4.28 -2.97
CA ASN A 73 13.64 -2.91 -3.46
C ASN A 73 13.71 -2.91 -5.01
N PRO A 74 12.83 -2.19 -5.70
CA PRO A 74 12.96 -2.01 -7.15
C PRO A 74 14.24 -1.22 -7.48
N ASP A 75 14.67 -1.29 -8.75
CA ASP A 75 15.89 -0.63 -9.25
C ASP A 75 15.90 0.90 -9.01
N TYR A 76 14.72 1.50 -8.83
CA TYR A 76 14.53 2.91 -8.52
C TYR A 76 13.84 3.05 -7.16
N ASP A 77 14.51 3.64 -6.17
CA ASP A 77 13.91 3.94 -4.87
C ASP A 77 13.12 5.26 -4.96
N LEU A 78 11.79 5.17 -5.04
CA LEU A 78 10.91 6.32 -5.13
C LEU A 78 10.39 6.68 -3.74
N ASN A 79 10.59 7.94 -3.35
CA ASN A 79 10.05 8.47 -2.10
C ASN A 79 8.83 9.37 -2.32
N TYR A 80 7.66 8.88 -1.92
CA TYR A 80 6.38 9.60 -2.01
C TYR A 80 6.04 10.38 -0.74
N ILE A 81 6.88 10.31 0.30
CA ILE A 81 6.69 11.10 1.51
C ILE A 81 7.04 12.56 1.21
N LYS A 82 6.08 13.47 1.45
CA LYS A 82 6.27 14.92 1.34
C LYS A 82 5.98 15.60 2.68
N ALA A 83 6.58 16.79 2.87
CA ALA A 83 6.20 17.70 3.95
C ALA A 83 4.71 18.07 3.82
N ASP A 84 4.03 18.27 4.95
CA ASP A 84 2.61 18.70 5.05
C ASP A 84 1.57 17.79 4.36
N GLN A 85 1.99 16.63 3.90
CA GLN A 85 1.12 15.60 3.35
C GLN A 85 0.16 15.08 4.43
N LYS A 86 -1.13 14.92 4.07
CA LYS A 86 -2.10 14.26 4.96
C LYS A 86 -1.60 12.85 5.32
N SER A 87 -1.55 12.58 6.62
CA SER A 87 -1.14 11.30 7.18
C SER A 87 -2.02 10.92 8.36
N LYS A 88 -2.06 9.63 8.68
CA LYS A 88 -2.77 9.11 9.84
C LYS A 88 -1.98 7.94 10.42
N LEU A 89 -1.59 8.05 11.68
CA LEU A 89 -1.20 6.89 12.47
C LEU A 89 -2.39 5.94 12.57
N VAL A 90 -2.26 4.75 11.99
CA VAL A 90 -3.34 3.74 11.93
C VAL A 90 -3.12 2.66 12.97
N PHE A 91 -1.88 2.23 13.16
CA PHE A 91 -1.55 1.15 14.07
C PHE A 91 -0.17 1.38 14.70
N ALA A 92 -0.01 1.10 16.00
CA ALA A 92 1.25 1.23 16.73
C ALA A 92 1.37 0.12 17.78
N GLY A 93 2.56 -0.47 17.91
CA GLY A 93 2.74 -1.68 18.73
C GLY A 93 4.20 -2.00 19.00
N THR A 94 4.44 -3.25 19.42
CA THR A 94 5.79 -3.80 19.51
C THR A 94 6.40 -3.97 18.11
N SER A 95 7.73 -4.09 18.03
CA SER A 95 8.40 -4.44 16.78
C SER A 95 7.77 -5.68 16.14
N ASP A 96 7.59 -6.74 16.92
CA ASP A 96 7.19 -8.04 16.39
C ASP A 96 5.81 -8.00 15.74
N ASP A 97 4.79 -7.44 16.43
CA ASP A 97 3.44 -7.35 15.87
C ASP A 97 3.39 -6.42 14.65
N ILE A 98 4.09 -5.29 14.68
CA ILE A 98 4.09 -4.34 13.57
C ILE A 98 4.81 -4.92 12.35
N LEU A 99 6.00 -5.51 12.55
CA LEU A 99 6.80 -6.08 11.49
C LEU A 99 6.15 -7.34 10.91
N ASP A 100 5.53 -8.19 11.72
CA ASP A 100 4.82 -9.39 11.22
C ASP A 100 3.64 -9.01 10.33
N ARG A 101 2.87 -7.99 10.72
CA ARG A 101 1.77 -7.45 9.89
C ARG A 101 2.28 -6.94 8.56
N TRP A 102 3.31 -6.09 8.62
CA TRP A 102 3.91 -5.49 7.44
C TRP A 102 4.45 -6.57 6.50
N ASP A 103 5.24 -7.49 7.03
CA ASP A 103 5.87 -8.57 6.27
C ASP A 103 4.84 -9.54 5.70
N ASN A 104 3.71 -9.74 6.36
CA ASN A 104 2.61 -10.52 5.79
C ASN A 104 2.10 -9.89 4.47
N ALA A 105 1.95 -8.56 4.43
CA ALA A 105 1.61 -7.89 3.17
C ALA A 105 2.77 -7.96 2.16
N VAL A 106 4.02 -7.77 2.59
CA VAL A 106 5.20 -7.88 1.72
C VAL A 106 5.29 -9.25 1.05
N LYS A 107 5.08 -10.34 1.79
CA LYS A 107 5.10 -11.73 1.28
C LYS A 107 4.05 -11.97 0.18
N ALA A 108 2.95 -11.21 0.18
CA ALA A 108 1.92 -11.33 -0.83
C ALA A 108 2.28 -10.65 -2.16
N LEU A 109 3.25 -9.72 -2.19
CA LEU A 109 3.49 -8.89 -3.38
C LEU A 109 3.86 -9.70 -4.63
N PRO A 110 4.73 -10.72 -4.58
CA PRO A 110 5.05 -11.52 -5.77
C PRO A 110 3.81 -12.18 -6.38
N TYR A 111 2.96 -12.76 -5.54
CA TYR A 111 1.69 -13.36 -6.00
C TYR A 111 0.76 -12.30 -6.58
N LEU A 112 0.56 -11.17 -5.90
CA LEU A 112 -0.28 -10.08 -6.39
C LEU A 112 0.20 -9.53 -7.73
N ASN A 113 1.52 -9.39 -7.90
CA ASN A 113 2.12 -8.95 -9.16
C ASN A 113 1.94 -9.99 -10.27
N SER A 114 1.99 -11.28 -9.95
CA SER A 114 1.78 -12.37 -10.93
C SER A 114 0.36 -12.43 -11.51
N LEU A 115 -0.62 -11.77 -10.88
CA LEU A 115 -1.98 -11.65 -11.40
C LEU A 115 -2.09 -10.70 -12.60
N GLU A 116 -1.04 -9.91 -12.87
CA GLU A 116 -0.94 -9.01 -14.05
C GLU A 116 -2.18 -8.11 -14.21
N VAL A 117 -2.68 -7.59 -13.08
CA VAL A 117 -3.95 -6.85 -13.00
C VAL A 117 -3.89 -5.56 -13.83
N PRO A 118 -4.84 -5.31 -14.74
CA PRO A 118 -4.90 -4.05 -15.49
C PRO A 118 -5.10 -2.83 -14.58
N TYR A 119 -4.33 -1.77 -14.84
CA TYR A 119 -4.53 -0.48 -14.16
C TYR A 119 -5.65 0.30 -14.85
N THR A 120 -6.58 0.85 -14.07
CA THR A 120 -7.63 1.74 -14.60
C THR A 120 -7.20 3.20 -14.46
N PRO A 121 -7.05 3.95 -15.58
CA PRO A 121 -6.63 5.34 -15.56
C PRO A 121 -7.57 6.25 -14.77
N PHE A 122 -7.00 7.30 -14.21
CA PHE A 122 -7.69 8.27 -13.35
C PHE A 122 -8.90 8.97 -14.01
N ALA A 123 -8.83 9.23 -15.32
CA ALA A 123 -9.87 9.96 -16.05
C ALA A 123 -11.10 9.11 -16.43
N ILE A 124 -11.05 7.79 -16.23
CA ILE A 124 -12.20 6.92 -16.51
C ILE A 124 -13.13 6.97 -15.29
N ILE A 125 -14.44 7.14 -15.51
CA ILE A 125 -15.46 7.22 -14.45
C ILE A 125 -16.27 5.91 -14.45
N GLY A 126 -16.64 5.39 -13.26
CA GLY A 126 -17.34 4.10 -13.13
C GLY A 126 -17.03 3.31 -11.85
N LEU A 127 -17.68 2.16 -11.68
CA LEU A 127 -17.49 1.26 -10.52
C LEU A 127 -16.33 0.26 -10.71
N THR A 128 -15.67 0.26 -11.86
CA THR A 128 -14.67 -0.76 -12.28
C THR A 128 -13.22 -0.43 -11.98
N HIS A 129 -12.94 0.71 -11.34
CA HIS A 129 -11.57 1.18 -11.12
C HIS A 129 -10.74 0.26 -10.25
N ILE A 130 -9.73 -0.38 -10.84
CA ILE A 130 -8.63 -1.01 -10.13
C ILE A 130 -7.41 -0.12 -10.31
N ASN A 131 -6.88 0.42 -9.23
CA ASN A 131 -5.81 1.41 -9.24
C ASN A 131 -5.00 1.40 -7.93
N SER A 132 -4.18 2.42 -7.72
CA SER A 132 -3.37 2.59 -6.51
C SER A 132 -4.16 2.52 -5.19
N ASN A 133 -5.32 3.17 -5.11
CA ASN A 133 -6.14 3.15 -3.89
C ASN A 133 -6.82 1.78 -3.64
N THR A 134 -6.98 0.98 -4.70
CA THR A 134 -7.38 -0.43 -4.57
C THR A 134 -6.26 -1.23 -3.89
N ALA A 135 -5.02 -1.04 -4.34
CA ALA A 135 -3.85 -1.68 -3.74
C ALA A 135 -3.65 -1.26 -2.29
N TYR A 136 -3.74 0.04 -1.99
CA TYR A 136 -3.67 0.54 -0.61
C TYR A 136 -4.68 -0.16 0.30
N THR A 137 -5.94 -0.26 -0.13
CA THR A 137 -6.98 -0.94 0.64
C THR A 137 -6.68 -2.44 0.81
N LEU A 138 -6.20 -3.10 -0.25
CA LEU A 138 -5.86 -4.52 -0.22
C LEU A 138 -4.70 -4.80 0.74
N LEU A 139 -3.62 -4.02 0.66
CA LEU A 139 -2.45 -4.14 1.52
C LEU A 139 -2.81 -3.91 3.00
N GLY A 140 -3.64 -2.91 3.30
CA GLY A 140 -4.15 -2.70 4.66
C GLY A 140 -4.93 -3.90 5.20
N LYS A 141 -5.77 -4.52 4.36
CA LYS A 141 -6.50 -5.75 4.72
C LYS A 141 -5.56 -6.93 4.94
N LEU A 142 -4.50 -7.08 4.14
CA LEU A 142 -3.49 -8.13 4.30
C LEU A 142 -2.69 -7.96 5.60
N MET A 143 -2.38 -6.73 6.01
CA MET A 143 -1.78 -6.42 7.32
C MET A 143 -2.77 -6.54 8.49
N ALA A 144 -4.05 -6.82 8.21
CA ALA A 144 -5.13 -6.85 9.18
C ALA A 144 -5.27 -5.56 10.02
N ILE A 145 -4.99 -4.40 9.44
CA ILE A 145 -5.13 -3.08 10.07
C ILE A 145 -6.34 -2.32 9.51
N PRO A 146 -6.91 -1.34 10.25
CA PRO A 146 -7.96 -0.47 9.73
C PRO A 146 -7.51 0.26 8.47
N VAL A 147 -8.38 0.40 7.47
CA VAL A 147 -8.05 1.15 6.25
C VAL A 147 -8.62 2.56 6.37
N TYR A 148 -7.76 3.58 6.44
CA TYR A 148 -8.16 4.98 6.69
C TYR A 148 -8.38 5.79 5.41
N LYS A 149 -9.61 6.26 5.18
CA LYS A 149 -9.97 7.06 4.00
C LYS A 149 -9.74 8.55 4.27
N PHE A 150 -8.91 9.22 3.47
CA PHE A 150 -8.67 10.65 3.59
C PHE A 150 -9.87 11.48 3.08
N SER A 151 -10.29 12.47 3.86
CA SER A 151 -11.33 13.40 3.43
C SER A 151 -10.76 14.47 2.51
N GLY A 152 -11.60 14.99 1.61
CA GLY A 152 -11.23 16.04 0.65
C GLY A 152 -10.50 15.55 -0.60
N TYR A 153 -10.31 14.25 -0.76
CA TYR A 153 -9.76 13.66 -1.98
C TYR A 153 -10.75 12.75 -2.68
N TRP A 154 -10.73 12.78 -4.00
CA TRP A 154 -11.36 11.75 -4.81
C TRP A 154 -10.46 10.51 -4.83
N GLN A 155 -10.96 9.39 -4.29
CA GLN A 155 -10.22 8.14 -4.13
C GLN A 155 -10.95 6.96 -4.81
N PRO A 156 -10.98 6.91 -6.15
CA PRO A 156 -11.60 5.81 -6.89
C PRO A 156 -10.89 4.48 -6.61
N GLY A 157 -11.59 3.35 -6.74
CA GLY A 157 -11.04 2.01 -6.56
C GLY A 157 -10.90 1.52 -5.12
N TRP A 158 -11.03 2.40 -4.14
CA TRP A 158 -10.98 2.08 -2.70
C TRP A 158 -11.79 0.84 -2.28
N ARG A 159 -12.97 0.61 -2.86
CA ARG A 159 -13.86 -0.51 -2.47
C ARG A 159 -13.68 -1.78 -3.31
N ASN A 160 -12.72 -1.81 -4.24
CA ASN A 160 -12.66 -2.80 -5.31
C ASN A 160 -11.63 -3.92 -5.08
N THR A 161 -11.22 -4.18 -3.84
CA THR A 161 -10.24 -5.25 -3.54
C THR A 161 -10.73 -6.64 -4.00
N ASN A 162 -12.05 -6.85 -4.03
CA ASN A 162 -12.68 -8.08 -4.50
C ASN A 162 -12.49 -8.35 -6.01
N LYS A 163 -12.02 -7.35 -6.76
CA LYS A 163 -11.65 -7.48 -8.17
C LYS A 163 -10.22 -7.97 -8.39
N ILE A 164 -9.43 -8.00 -7.32
CA ILE A 164 -8.06 -8.57 -7.31
C ILE A 164 -8.08 -9.94 -6.65
N LEU A 165 -8.60 -10.02 -5.42
CA LEU A 165 -8.71 -11.27 -4.65
C LEU A 165 -10.15 -11.52 -4.24
N THR A 166 -10.61 -12.76 -4.34
CA THR A 166 -11.86 -13.18 -3.70
C THR A 166 -11.78 -13.01 -2.18
N SER A 167 -12.93 -12.94 -1.51
CA SER A 167 -12.98 -12.87 -0.03
C SER A 167 -12.27 -14.05 0.64
N SER A 168 -12.32 -15.24 0.02
CA SER A 168 -11.65 -16.45 0.53
C SER A 168 -10.13 -16.33 0.40
N GLN A 169 -9.61 -15.94 -0.77
CA GLN A 169 -8.18 -15.72 -0.98
C GLN A 169 -7.64 -14.63 -0.06
N LEU A 170 -8.36 -13.51 0.07
CA LEU A 170 -7.97 -12.45 0.98
C LEU A 170 -7.96 -12.94 2.43
N LYS A 171 -8.95 -13.72 2.84
CA LYS A 171 -9.00 -14.29 4.18
C LYS A 171 -7.81 -15.24 4.42
N SER A 172 -7.44 -16.09 3.47
CA SER A 172 -6.32 -17.03 3.65
C SER A 172 -4.94 -16.36 3.66
N MET A 173 -4.80 -15.19 3.04
CA MET A 173 -3.54 -14.44 2.96
C MET A 173 -3.41 -13.36 4.03
N ARG A 174 -4.50 -13.06 4.77
CA ARG A 174 -4.51 -12.00 5.78
C ARG A 174 -3.68 -12.41 6.99
N TYR A 175 -3.03 -11.43 7.61
CA TYR A 175 -2.33 -11.62 8.88
C TYR A 175 -3.31 -12.09 9.96
N PHE A 176 -2.95 -13.18 10.63
CA PHE A 176 -3.61 -13.67 11.84
C PHE A 176 -2.59 -13.68 12.96
N ASN A 177 -2.84 -12.91 14.02
CA ASN A 177 -2.07 -13.09 15.25
C ASN A 177 -2.52 -14.41 15.86
N ALA A 178 -1.67 -15.43 15.80
CA ALA A 178 -1.92 -16.68 16.50
C ALA A 178 -1.78 -16.40 18.00
N ILE A 179 -2.90 -16.16 18.68
CA ILE A 179 -2.94 -16.31 20.13
C ILE A 179 -2.70 -17.79 20.37
N ILE A 180 -1.49 -18.16 20.79
CA ILE A 180 -1.24 -19.45 21.42
C ILE A 180 -2.08 -19.42 22.70
N ILE A 181 -3.18 -20.17 22.71
CA ILE A 181 -4.01 -20.42 23.89
C ILE A 181 -3.35 -21.54 24.69
#